data_AF-A0A6J6DIC9-F1
#
_entry.id   AF-A0A6J6DIC9-F1
#
_cell.length_a   1.000
_cell.length_b   1.000
_cell.length_c   1.000
_cell.angle_alpha   90.00
_cell.angle_beta   90.00
_cell.angle_gamma   90.00
#
_symmetry.space_group_name_H-M   'P 1'
#
loop_
_entity.id
_entity.type
_entity.pdbx_description
1 polymer ?
#
loop_
_entity_poly.entity_id
_entity_poly.type
_entity_poly.pdbx_seq_one_letter_code
_entity_poly.pdbx_strand_id
1 'polypeptide(L)'
;MQLPFTKGTKFLEHWLEPVVHHSERNISGTWAYENKWLLLALAIAIAVSGIAASIAVYAKGKFKVIEPAILADAWRYDSTVSSLIGGPGYKSFDAVASFDAVVVDGVVNGAGIEVRRISGVLSKLQTGLIRSYAAIVAFGAVAVLAWFLVRGVL
;
A
#
# COMPACT_ATOMS: atom_id res chain seq x y z
N MET A 1 -15.75 -33.09 3.45
CA MET A 1 -14.41 -33.52 3.00
C MET A 1 -14.37 -33.35 1.49
N GLN A 2 -13.80 -32.25 1.02
CA GLN A 2 -13.85 -31.81 -0.39
C GLN A 2 -12.50 -32.07 -1.04
N LEU A 3 -12.06 -33.32 -0.94
CA LEU A 3 -10.91 -33.79 -1.69
C LEU A 3 -11.43 -34.33 -3.03
N PRO A 4 -10.72 -34.13 -4.14
CA PRO A 4 -11.15 -34.54 -5.48
C PRO A 4 -10.97 -36.05 -5.68
N PHE A 5 -11.43 -36.87 -4.73
CA PHE A 5 -11.34 -38.33 -4.74
C PHE A 5 -12.74 -38.96 -4.86
N THR A 6 -13.57 -38.38 -5.72
CA THR A 6 -14.85 -38.97 -6.13
C THR A 6 -14.57 -40.09 -7.14
N LYS A 7 -15.46 -41.08 -7.29
CA LYS A 7 -15.26 -42.19 -8.25
C LYS A 7 -14.93 -41.73 -9.69
N GLY A 8 -15.45 -40.57 -10.11
CA GLY A 8 -15.21 -39.99 -11.44
C GLY A 8 -13.82 -39.36 -11.63
N THR A 9 -13.12 -38.97 -10.55
CA THR A 9 -11.78 -38.38 -10.63
C THR A 9 -10.66 -39.40 -10.42
N LYS A 10 -10.98 -40.69 -10.23
CA LYS A 10 -9.98 -41.78 -10.16
C LYS A 10 -9.09 -41.89 -11.42
N PHE A 11 -9.54 -41.41 -12.57
CA PHE A 11 -8.70 -41.34 -13.76
C PHE A 11 -7.49 -40.41 -13.58
N LEU A 12 -7.63 -39.33 -12.79
CA LEU A 12 -6.52 -38.40 -12.50
C LEU A 12 -5.41 -39.07 -11.69
N GLU A 13 -5.75 -40.02 -10.81
CA GLU A 13 -4.78 -40.84 -10.06
C GLU A 13 -3.89 -41.62 -11.04
N HIS A 14 -4.49 -42.33 -12.00
CA HIS A 14 -3.77 -43.09 -13.02
C HIS A 14 -3.05 -42.19 -14.05
N TRP A 15 -3.61 -41.02 -14.38
CA TRP A 15 -2.97 -40.06 -15.29
C TRP A 15 -1.76 -39.36 -14.66
N LEU A 16 -1.79 -39.11 -13.34
CA LEU A 16 -0.67 -38.53 -12.58
C LEU A 16 0.35 -39.57 -12.13
N GLU A 17 -0.03 -40.86 -12.09
CA GLU A 17 0.83 -41.99 -11.71
C GLU A 17 2.23 -41.93 -12.34
N PRO A 18 2.44 -41.65 -13.64
CA PRO A 18 3.78 -41.63 -14.23
C PRO A 18 4.73 -40.57 -13.64
N VAL A 19 4.18 -39.47 -13.11
CA VAL A 19 4.94 -38.35 -12.54
C VAL A 19 5.05 -38.47 -11.02
N VAL A 20 4.00 -38.98 -10.36
CA VAL A 20 3.88 -39.01 -8.90
C VAL A 20 4.34 -40.34 -8.30
N HIS A 21 4.30 -41.46 -9.04
CA HIS A 21 4.59 -42.81 -8.51
C HIS A 21 6.02 -42.93 -7.92
N HIS A 22 6.98 -42.12 -8.35
CA HIS A 22 8.32 -42.09 -7.74
C HIS A 22 8.44 -41.13 -6.53
N SER A 23 7.51 -40.18 -6.39
CA SER A 23 7.45 -39.19 -5.30
C SER A 23 6.46 -39.59 -4.20
N GLU A 24 5.59 -40.56 -4.46
CA GLU A 24 4.60 -41.04 -3.50
C GLU A 24 5.32 -41.83 -2.39
N ARG A 25 5.40 -41.21 -1.20
CA ARG A 25 6.08 -41.80 -0.04
C ARG A 25 5.29 -43.03 0.39
N ASN A 26 5.77 -44.20 -0.01
CA ASN A 26 5.16 -45.45 0.42
C ASN A 26 5.42 -45.66 1.92
N ILE A 27 4.41 -45.36 2.74
CA ILE A 27 4.42 -45.54 4.20
C ILE A 27 3.88 -46.92 4.62
N SER A 28 3.55 -47.80 3.66
CA SER A 28 3.20 -49.19 3.99
C SER A 28 4.41 -49.91 4.60
N GLY A 29 4.18 -50.62 5.72
CA GLY A 29 5.25 -51.24 6.53
C GLY A 29 5.96 -50.32 7.52
N THR A 30 5.57 -49.04 7.62
CA THR A 30 6.08 -48.16 8.67
C THR A 30 5.27 -48.34 9.96
N TRP A 31 5.92 -48.29 11.12
CA TRP A 31 5.27 -48.39 12.44
C TRP A 31 4.06 -47.45 12.59
N ALA A 32 4.16 -46.23 12.04
CA ALA A 32 3.07 -45.24 12.09
C ALA A 32 1.83 -45.66 11.29
N TYR A 33 2.01 -46.38 10.18
CA TYR A 33 0.88 -46.85 9.35
C TYR A 33 0.19 -48.06 9.99
N GLU A 34 0.97 -48.97 10.56
CA GLU A 34 0.47 -50.14 11.28
C GLU A 34 -0.30 -49.73 12.55
N ASN A 35 0.22 -48.74 13.28
CA ASN A 35 -0.37 -48.27 14.54
C ASN A 35 -1.19 -46.98 14.39
N LYS A 36 -1.68 -46.68 13.19
CA LYS A 36 -2.43 -45.44 12.90
C LYS A 36 -3.63 -45.21 13.84
N TRP A 37 -4.32 -46.29 14.22
CA TRP A 37 -5.47 -46.20 15.14
C TRP A 37 -5.05 -45.87 16.57
N LEU A 38 -3.89 -46.37 17.00
CA LEU A 38 -3.34 -46.05 18.32
C LEU A 38 -2.85 -44.60 18.37
N LEU A 39 -2.16 -44.14 17.33
CA LEU A 39 -1.76 -42.73 17.19
C LEU A 39 -2.98 -41.80 17.13
N LEU A 40 -4.03 -42.20 16.41
CA LEU A 40 -5.29 -41.45 16.37
C LEU A 40 -5.94 -41.39 17.75
N ALA A 41 -6.05 -42.52 18.45
CA ALA A 41 -6.63 -42.57 19.79
C ALA A 41 -5.82 -41.71 20.78
N LEU A 42 -4.49 -41.77 20.71
CA LEU A 42 -3.60 -40.94 21.51
C LEU A 42 -3.77 -39.45 21.21
N ALA A 43 -3.84 -39.07 19.93
CA ALA A 43 -4.06 -37.69 19.52
C ALA A 43 -5.42 -37.16 20.02
N ILE A 44 -6.48 -37.97 19.92
CA ILE A 44 -7.80 -37.64 20.47
C ILE A 44 -7.72 -37.48 21.99
N ALA A 45 -7.06 -38.40 22.69
CA ALA A 45 -6.92 -38.33 24.14
C ALA A 45 -6.18 -37.04 24.58
N ILE A 46 -5.09 -36.69 23.90
CA ILE A 46 -4.34 -35.44 24.15
C ILE A 46 -5.24 -34.22 23.88
N ALA A 47 -5.93 -34.19 22.74
CA ALA A 47 -6.82 -33.08 22.39
C ALA A 47 -7.95 -32.90 23.42
N VAL A 48 -8.62 -33.99 23.80
CA VAL A 48 -9.68 -33.96 24.83
C VAL A 48 -9.13 -33.51 26.18
N SER A 49 -7.94 -33.97 26.57
CA SER A 49 -7.30 -33.55 27.82
C SER A 49 -6.97 -32.05 27.82
N GLY A 50 -6.48 -31.50 26.70
CA GLY A 50 -6.20 -30.07 26.53
C GLY A 50 -7.47 -29.22 26.62
N ILE A 51 -8.56 -29.66 25.98
CA ILE A 51 -9.86 -28.99 26.07
C ILE A 51 -10.39 -29.02 27.51
N ALA A 52 -10.33 -30.17 28.17
CA ALA A 52 -10.77 -30.31 29.57
C ALA A 52 -9.96 -29.40 30.51
N ALA A 53 -8.64 -29.33 30.32
CA ALA A 53 -7.77 -28.43 31.07
C ALA A 53 -8.13 -26.96 30.81
N SER A 54 -8.34 -26.56 29.55
CA SER A 54 -8.78 -25.20 29.19
C SER A 54 -10.10 -24.83 29.86
N ILE A 55 -11.11 -25.70 29.82
CA ILE A 55 -12.40 -25.47 30.49
C ILE A 55 -12.23 -25.34 32.01
N ALA A 56 -11.36 -26.15 32.62
CA ALA A 56 -11.11 -26.08 34.06
C ALA A 56 -10.46 -24.75 34.49
N VAL A 57 -9.52 -24.24 33.69
CA VAL A 57 -8.82 -22.97 33.94
C VAL A 57 -9.71 -21.77 33.65
N TYR A 58 -10.28 -21.69 32.44
CA TYR A 58 -10.93 -20.46 31.93
C TYR A 58 -12.42 -20.38 32.23
N ALA A 59 -13.17 -21.49 32.13
CA ALA A 59 -14.62 -21.47 32.30
C ALA A 59 -15.04 -21.73 33.76
N LYS A 60 -14.33 -22.61 34.46
CA LYS A 60 -14.66 -22.99 35.84
C LYS A 60 -13.79 -22.32 36.90
N GLY A 61 -12.74 -21.58 36.49
CA GLY A 61 -11.86 -20.83 37.40
C GLY A 61 -11.18 -21.69 38.47
N LYS A 62 -11.01 -23.00 38.23
CA LYS A 62 -10.47 -23.93 39.23
C LYS A 62 -8.97 -23.78 39.44
N PHE A 63 -8.28 -23.13 38.49
CA PHE A 63 -6.85 -22.92 38.50
C PHE A 63 -6.55 -21.47 38.12
N LYS A 64 -5.40 -20.95 38.58
CA LYS A 64 -4.92 -19.62 38.18
C LYS A 64 -4.63 -19.63 36.68
N VAL A 65 -5.02 -18.56 35.98
CA VAL A 65 -4.72 -18.38 34.55
C VAL A 65 -3.21 -18.35 34.36
N ILE A 66 -2.71 -19.26 33.52
CA ILE A 66 -1.30 -19.37 33.15
C ILE A 66 -1.20 -18.87 31.71
N GLU A 67 -1.22 -17.55 31.53
CA GLU A 67 -0.98 -16.94 30.22
C GLU A 67 0.21 -15.98 30.33
N PRO A 68 1.33 -16.25 29.62
CA PRO A 68 2.42 -15.32 29.50
C PRO A 68 1.95 -14.04 28.80
N ALA A 69 2.36 -12.87 29.31
CA ALA A 69 2.00 -11.57 28.73
C ALA A 69 2.37 -11.43 27.25
N ILE A 70 3.38 -12.17 26.77
CA ILE A 70 3.80 -12.20 25.36
C ILE A 70 2.75 -12.88 24.47
N LEU A 71 2.09 -13.93 24.95
CA LEU A 71 1.03 -14.61 24.19
C LEU A 71 -0.24 -13.74 24.14
N ALA A 72 -0.54 -13.05 25.24
CA ALA A 72 -1.64 -12.09 25.31
C ALA A 72 -1.45 -10.91 24.35
N ASP A 73 -0.20 -10.45 24.13
CA ASP A 73 0.12 -9.41 23.15
C ASP A 73 0.40 -9.98 21.74
N ALA A 74 -0.08 -11.19 21.41
CA ALA A 74 0.11 -11.83 20.12
C ALA A 74 1.56 -11.80 19.61
N TRP A 75 2.52 -12.13 20.48
CA TRP A 75 3.96 -12.05 20.21
C TRP A 75 4.48 -10.64 19.88
N ARG A 76 3.74 -9.61 20.32
CA ARG A 76 3.99 -8.19 20.02
C ARG A 76 3.98 -7.88 18.53
N TYR A 77 3.38 -8.74 17.71
CA TYR A 77 3.39 -8.57 16.25
C TYR A 77 2.58 -7.34 15.87
N ASP A 78 1.33 -7.27 16.34
CA ASP A 78 0.41 -6.16 16.06
C ASP A 78 0.95 -4.84 16.59
N SER A 79 1.51 -4.84 17.81
CA SER A 79 2.09 -3.64 18.42
C SER A 79 3.33 -3.15 17.67
N THR A 80 4.18 -4.06 17.18
CA THR A 80 5.36 -3.73 16.37
C THR A 80 4.94 -3.15 15.01
N VAL A 81 4.05 -3.82 14.29
CA VAL A 81 3.57 -3.38 12.97
C VAL A 81 2.86 -2.02 13.08
N SER A 82 1.99 -1.85 14.07
CA SER A 82 1.30 -0.58 14.33
C SER A 82 2.27 0.56 14.66
N SER A 83 3.29 0.29 15.47
CA SER A 83 4.31 1.30 15.82
C SER A 83 5.14 1.76 14.61
N LEU A 84 5.40 0.86 13.66
CA LEU A 84 6.16 1.15 12.45
C LEU A 84 5.32 1.89 11.40
N ILE A 85 4.10 1.42 11.16
CA ILE A 85 3.20 2.01 10.15
C ILE A 85 2.63 3.33 10.67
N GLY A 86 2.08 3.34 11.89
CA GLY A 86 1.45 4.51 12.48
C GLY A 86 2.43 5.59 12.95
N GLY A 87 3.69 5.23 13.21
CA GLY A 87 4.74 6.17 13.59
C GLY A 87 5.51 6.71 12.38
N PRO A 88 6.71 6.16 12.09
CA PRO A 88 7.58 6.65 11.04
C PRO A 88 6.97 6.56 9.64
N GLY A 89 6.17 5.52 9.36
CA GLY A 89 5.43 5.39 8.11
C GLY A 89 4.53 6.60 7.85
N TYR A 90 3.59 6.87 8.76
CA TYR A 90 2.69 8.01 8.68
C TYR A 90 3.41 9.36 8.53
N LYS A 91 4.44 9.62 9.35
CA LYS A 91 5.22 10.87 9.29
C LYS A 91 5.90 11.10 7.94
N SER A 92 6.35 10.04 7.28
CA SER A 92 6.97 10.15 5.96
C SER A 92 5.97 10.60 4.89
N PHE A 93 4.75 10.04 4.91
CA PHE A 93 3.68 10.43 3.98
C PHE A 93 3.16 11.84 4.28
N ASP A 94 3.01 12.19 5.55
CA ASP A 94 2.60 13.53 5.98
C ASP A 94 3.60 14.60 5.54
N ALA A 95 4.90 14.31 5.61
CA ALA A 95 5.95 15.20 5.11
C ALA A 95 5.87 15.41 3.59
N VAL A 96 5.62 14.35 2.81
CA VAL A 96 5.47 14.45 1.36
C VAL A 96 4.21 15.25 1.00
N ALA A 97 3.09 14.99 1.66
CA ALA A 97 1.85 15.74 1.43
C ALA A 97 2.00 17.22 1.81
N SER A 98 2.67 17.51 2.93
CA SER A 98 2.95 18.89 3.36
C SER A 98 3.89 19.60 2.38
N PHE A 99 4.86 18.89 1.81
CA PHE A 99 5.76 19.46 0.81
C PHE A 99 5.00 19.87 -0.47
N ASP A 100 4.10 19.01 -0.97
CA ASP A 100 3.27 19.31 -2.13
C ASP A 100 2.37 20.55 -1.88
N ALA A 101 1.66 20.55 -0.75
CA ALA A 101 0.74 21.63 -0.38
C ALA A 101 1.43 22.99 -0.13
N VAL A 102 2.70 23.01 0.26
CA VAL A 102 3.43 24.26 0.52
C VAL A 102 4.25 24.69 -0.68
N VAL A 103 5.01 23.77 -1.29
CA VAL A 103 5.98 24.12 -2.33
C VAL A 103 5.32 24.13 -3.70
N VAL A 104 4.57 23.08 -4.06
CA VAL A 104 3.97 22.98 -5.40
C VAL A 104 2.84 23.98 -5.54
N ASP A 105 1.89 23.99 -4.61
CA ASP A 105 0.80 24.96 -4.61
C ASP A 105 1.31 26.40 -4.42
N GLY A 106 2.37 26.60 -3.64
CA GLY A 106 3.02 27.90 -3.49
C GLY A 106 3.57 28.45 -4.81
N VAL A 107 4.25 27.61 -5.59
CA VAL A 107 4.78 27.97 -6.91
C VAL A 107 3.65 28.27 -7.90
N VAL A 108 2.61 27.44 -7.93
CA VAL A 108 1.47 27.61 -8.86
C VAL A 108 0.70 28.90 -8.54
N ASN A 109 0.36 29.12 -7.27
CA ASN A 109 -0.33 30.33 -6.85
C ASN A 109 0.54 31.58 -7.05
N GLY A 110 1.84 31.49 -6.78
CA GLY A 110 2.80 32.57 -7.02
C GLY A 110 2.85 32.98 -8.50
N ALA A 111 3.00 32.01 -9.40
CA ALA A 111 2.97 32.25 -10.84
C ALA A 111 1.63 32.89 -11.29
N GLY A 112 0.51 32.41 -10.76
CA GLY A 112 -0.81 32.96 -11.03
C GLY A 112 -0.96 34.42 -10.57
N ILE A 113 -0.44 34.76 -9.39
CA ILE A 113 -0.47 36.12 -8.84
C ILE A 113 0.36 37.07 -9.71
N GLU A 114 1.56 36.65 -10.14
CA GLU A 114 2.41 37.49 -10.99
C GLU A 114 1.79 37.73 -12.37
N VAL A 115 1.26 36.69 -13.01
CA VAL A 115 0.53 36.83 -14.28
C VAL A 115 -0.68 37.76 -14.13
N ARG A 116 -1.42 37.65 -13.02
CA ARG A 116 -2.57 38.52 -12.73
C ARG A 116 -2.14 39.97 -12.52
N ARG A 117 -1.01 40.21 -11.84
CA ARG A 117 -0.44 41.55 -11.63
C ARG A 117 -0.05 42.19 -12.97
N ILE A 118 0.67 41.46 -13.82
CA ILE A 118 1.07 41.93 -15.16
C ILE A 118 -0.17 42.25 -15.99
N SER A 119 -1.14 41.33 -16.03
CA SER A 119 -2.41 41.53 -16.73
C SER A 119 -3.18 42.74 -16.21
N GLY A 120 -3.17 42.98 -14.90
CA GLY A 120 -3.82 44.15 -14.28
C GLY A 120 -3.13 45.49 -14.57
N VAL A 121 -1.83 45.49 -14.85
CA VAL A 121 -1.12 46.68 -15.35
C VAL A 121 -1.42 46.89 -16.84
N LEU A 122 -1.38 45.82 -17.62
CA LEU A 122 -1.66 45.86 -19.06
C LEU A 122 -3.10 46.28 -19.35
N SER A 123 -4.07 45.87 -18.54
CA SER A 123 -5.48 46.25 -18.69
C SER A 123 -5.70 47.75 -18.51
N LYS A 124 -4.87 48.44 -17.72
CA LYS A 124 -4.93 49.92 -17.58
C LYS A 124 -4.54 50.66 -18.86
N LEU A 125 -3.85 50.00 -19.81
CA LEU A 125 -3.52 50.60 -21.11
C LEU A 125 -4.72 50.57 -22.08
N GLN A 126 -5.70 49.68 -21.86
CA GLN A 126 -6.95 49.64 -22.61
C GLN A 126 -7.95 50.66 -22.07
N THR A 127 -7.65 51.95 -22.25
CA THR A 127 -8.49 53.07 -21.80
C THR A 127 -9.70 53.35 -22.71
N GLY A 128 -9.83 52.63 -23.83
CA GLY A 128 -10.89 52.85 -24.84
C GLY A 128 -10.70 54.09 -25.72
N LEU A 129 -9.65 54.89 -25.51
CA LEU A 129 -9.36 56.10 -26.27
C LEU A 129 -8.50 55.78 -27.51
N ILE A 130 -9.04 56.01 -28.72
CA ILE A 130 -8.36 55.76 -30.01
C ILE A 130 -6.98 56.45 -30.09
N ARG A 131 -6.85 57.65 -29.51
CA ARG A 131 -5.58 58.41 -29.48
C ARG A 131 -4.47 57.69 -28.71
N SER A 132 -4.81 56.98 -27.64
CA SER A 132 -3.84 56.20 -26.85
C SER A 132 -3.31 55.02 -27.67
N TYR A 133 -4.17 54.36 -28.44
CA TYR A 133 -3.75 53.28 -29.35
C TYR A 133 -2.85 53.80 -30.47
N ALA A 134 -3.19 54.94 -31.08
CA ALA A 134 -2.35 55.55 -32.12
C ALA A 134 -0.94 55.90 -31.61
N ALA A 135 -0.82 56.41 -30.38
CA ALA A 135 0.47 56.70 -29.75
C ALA A 135 1.31 55.43 -29.49
N ILE A 136 0.69 54.35 -29.00
CA ILE A 136 1.36 53.06 -28.78
C ILE A 136 1.88 52.47 -30.11
N VAL A 137 1.06 52.51 -31.17
CA VAL A 137 1.44 52.01 -32.49
C VAL A 137 2.57 52.84 -33.10
N ALA A 138 2.50 54.17 -33.02
CA ALA A 138 3.56 55.06 -33.49
C ALA A 138 4.88 54.80 -32.75
N PHE A 139 4.82 54.64 -31.42
CA PHE A 139 5.98 54.30 -30.60
C PHE A 139 6.57 52.93 -30.99
N GLY A 140 5.72 51.92 -31.19
CA GLY A 140 6.15 50.59 -31.65
C GLY A 140 6.84 50.63 -33.01
N ALA A 141 6.32 51.41 -33.96
CA ALA A 141 6.95 51.59 -35.27
C ALA A 141 8.35 52.22 -35.16
N VAL A 142 8.50 53.28 -34.36
CA VAL A 142 9.81 53.92 -34.11
C VAL A 142 10.78 52.95 -33.43
N ALA A 143 10.32 52.18 -32.45
CA ALA A 143 11.15 51.20 -31.75
C ALA A 143 11.65 50.08 -32.68
N VAL A 144 10.78 49.56 -33.55
CA VAL A 144 11.18 48.56 -34.57
C VAL A 144 12.18 49.14 -35.55
N LEU A 145 11.97 50.37 -36.04
CA LEU A 145 12.92 51.05 -36.91
C LEU A 145 14.28 51.26 -36.22
N ALA A 146 14.28 51.71 -34.97
CA ALA A 146 15.49 51.86 -34.17
C ALA A 146 16.21 50.52 -33.97
N TRP A 147 15.48 49.43 -33.71
CA TRP A 147 16.05 48.08 -33.62
C TRP A 147 16.70 47.63 -34.92
N PHE A 148 16.03 47.86 -36.06
CA PHE A 148 16.60 47.56 -37.38
C PHE A 148 17.86 48.37 -37.66
N LEU A 149 17.90 49.64 -37.26
CA LEU A 149 19.09 50.47 -37.39
C LEU A 149 20.22 49.95 -36.50
N VAL A 150 19.95 49.65 -35.22
CA VAL A 150 20.98 49.13 -34.30
C VAL A 150 21.50 47.77 -34.76
N ARG A 151 20.66 46.90 -35.30
CA ARG A 151 21.06 45.54 -35.72
C ARG A 151 21.56 45.43 -37.16
N GLY A 152 21.30 46.45 -37.99
CA GLY A 152 21.71 46.51 -39.39
C GLY A 152 22.91 47.43 -39.65
N VAL A 153 23.23 48.32 -38.70
CA VAL A 153 24.38 49.25 -38.78
C VAL A 153 25.55 48.80 -37.90
N LEU A 154 25.32 48.01 -36.83
CA LEU A 154 26.37 47.29 -36.08
C LEU A 154 26.44 45.83 -36.53
#